data_AF-A0A5D0V6B4-F1
#
_entry.id   AF-A0A5D0V6B4-F1
#
_cell.length_a   1.000
_cell.length_b   1.000
_cell.length_c   1.000
_cell.angle_alpha   90.00
_cell.angle_beta   90.00
_cell.angle_gamma   90.00
#
_symmetry.space_group_name_H-M   'P 1'
#
loop_
_entity.id
_entity.type
_entity.pdbx_description
1 polymer ?
#
loop_
_entity_poly.entity_id
_entity_poly.type
_entity_poly.pdbx_seq_one_letter_code
_entity_poly.pdbx_strand_id
1 'polypeptide(L)'
;MGDGIVVPTDKLTSTAEVLKALATSADQIADGLAKADPPDVLWGALGAAFMKGTYDGTAEQARDHIRTISKALHSQGGAIKASADRYQELDAALQQALEQAFERFQDKLSGGK
;
A
#
# COMPACT_ATOMS: atom_id res chain seq x y z
N MET A 1 21.60 -9.76 -27.17
CA MET A 1 20.18 -9.80 -26.78
C MET A 1 20.15 -9.33 -25.35
N GLY A 2 19.77 -8.07 -25.13
CA GLY A 2 19.82 -7.47 -23.80
C GLY A 2 18.85 -8.20 -22.90
N ASP A 3 19.34 -8.63 -21.75
CA ASP A 3 18.53 -9.13 -20.64
C ASP A 3 17.69 -7.94 -20.14
N GLY A 4 16.61 -7.67 -20.85
CA GLY A 4 15.68 -6.60 -20.53
C GLY A 4 15.07 -6.95 -19.19
N ILE A 5 15.39 -6.16 -18.17
CA ILE A 5 14.78 -6.30 -16.85
C ILE A 5 13.28 -6.05 -17.03
N VAL A 6 12.51 -7.12 -17.21
CA VAL A 6 11.05 -7.06 -17.21
C VAL A 6 10.64 -6.79 -15.77
N VAL A 7 10.08 -5.60 -15.51
CA VAL A 7 9.57 -5.26 -14.19
C VAL A 7 8.28 -6.05 -13.98
N PRO A 8 8.18 -6.91 -12.94
CA PRO A 8 6.99 -7.70 -12.70
C PRO A 8 5.89 -6.86 -12.04
N THR A 9 5.21 -6.03 -12.84
CA THR A 9 4.17 -5.08 -12.40
C THR A 9 3.00 -5.78 -11.70
N ASP A 10 2.67 -7.01 -12.08
CA ASP A 10 1.67 -7.85 -11.40
C ASP A 10 2.05 -8.13 -9.94
N LYS A 11 3.33 -8.43 -9.69
CA LYS A 11 3.83 -8.69 -8.32
C LYS A 11 3.83 -7.42 -7.48
N LEU A 12 4.17 -6.27 -8.08
CA LEU A 12 4.09 -4.98 -7.41
C LEU A 12 2.64 -4.64 -7.04
N THR A 13 1.71 -4.85 -7.97
CA THR A 13 0.27 -4.63 -7.74
C THR A 13 -0.26 -5.52 -6.62
N SER A 14 0.04 -6.83 -6.67
CA SER A 14 -0.35 -7.77 -5.62
C SER A 14 0.24 -7.39 -4.25
N THR A 15 1.50 -6.94 -4.21
CA THR A 15 2.13 -6.46 -2.97
C THR A 15 1.41 -5.23 -2.42
N ALA A 16 1.05 -4.27 -3.28
CA ALA A 16 0.29 -3.09 -2.88
C ALA A 16 -1.10 -3.45 -2.31
N GLU A 17 -1.77 -4.46 -2.87
CA GLU A 17 -3.05 -4.96 -2.35
C GLU A 17 -2.89 -5.62 -0.99
N VAL A 18 -1.85 -6.44 -0.79
CA VAL A 18 -1.54 -7.03 0.53
C VAL A 18 -1.28 -5.95 1.56
N LEU A 19 -0.48 -4.93 1.23
CA LEU A 19 -0.21 -3.81 2.14
C LEU A 19 -1.48 -3.02 2.48
N LYS A 20 -2.37 -2.83 1.51
CA LYS A 20 -3.68 -2.20 1.73
C LYS A 20 -4.57 -3.02 2.65
N ALA A 21 -4.61 -4.34 2.48
CA ALA A 21 -5.35 -5.24 3.36
C ALA A 21 -4.79 -5.20 4.79
N LEU A 22 -3.47 -5.21 4.95
CA LEU A 22 -2.81 -5.09 6.25
C LEU A 22 -3.10 -3.75 6.93
N ALA A 23 -3.07 -2.64 6.18
CA ALA A 23 -3.44 -1.32 6.70
C ALA A 23 -4.89 -1.31 7.21
N THR A 24 -5.81 -1.88 6.43
CA THR A 24 -7.23 -2.00 6.82
C THR A 24 -7.40 -2.81 8.10
N SER A 25 -6.71 -3.94 8.21
CA SER A 25 -6.73 -4.76 9.42
C SER A 25 -6.15 -4.01 10.62
N ALA A 26 -5.07 -3.24 10.44
CA ALA A 26 -4.49 -2.42 11.50
C ALA A 26 -5.49 -1.37 12.01
N ASP A 27 -6.20 -0.67 11.13
CA ASP A 27 -7.25 0.28 11.52
C ASP A 27 -8.37 -0.41 12.32
N GLN A 28 -8.82 -1.59 11.86
CA GLN A 28 -9.83 -2.37 12.57
C GLN A 28 -9.38 -2.80 13.96
N ILE A 29 -8.10 -3.15 14.13
CA ILE A 29 -7.54 -3.49 15.44
C ILE A 29 -7.51 -2.26 16.35
N ALA A 30 -7.09 -1.09 15.84
CA ALA A 30 -7.08 0.14 16.62
C ALA A 30 -8.50 0.53 17.10
N ASP A 31 -9.50 0.40 16.22
CA ASP A 31 -10.90 0.65 16.55
C ASP A 31 -11.46 -0.41 17.51
N GLY A 32 -11.06 -1.67 17.34
CA GLY A 32 -11.40 -2.76 18.25
C GLY A 32 -10.84 -2.53 19.65
N LEU A 33 -9.60 -2.04 19.75
CA LEU A 33 -8.97 -1.69 21.03
C LEU A 33 -9.72 -0.55 21.73
N ALA A 34 -10.19 0.46 20.98
CA ALA A 34 -11.01 1.53 21.52
C ALA A 34 -12.37 1.03 22.04
N LYS A 35 -12.97 0.04 21.37
CA LYS A 35 -14.25 -0.56 21.79
C LYS A 35 -14.12 -1.53 22.96
N ALA A 36 -12.93 -2.12 23.12
CA ALA A 36 -12.63 -3.05 24.20
C ALA A 36 -12.19 -2.36 25.51
N ASP A 37 -12.04 -1.03 25.51
CA ASP A 37 -11.68 -0.28 26.71
C ASP A 37 -12.70 -0.55 27.83
N PRO A 38 -12.26 -1.02 29.01
CA PRO A 38 -13.14 -1.32 30.11
C PRO A 38 -13.76 -0.02 30.66
N PRO A 39 -15.10 0.05 30.81
CA PRO A 39 -15.75 1.23 31.34
C PRO A 39 -15.32 1.53 32.77
N ASP A 40 -15.34 2.82 33.13
CA ASP A 40 -14.89 3.36 34.43
C ASP A 40 -15.42 2.59 35.65
N VAL A 41 -16.65 2.07 35.57
CA VAL A 41 -17.29 1.29 36.64
C VAL A 41 -16.56 -0.02 36.96
N LEU A 42 -15.87 -0.64 35.99
CA LEU A 42 -15.15 -1.91 36.18
C LEU A 42 -13.82 -1.74 36.91
N TRP A 43 -13.26 -0.53 36.94
CA TRP A 43 -12.01 -0.25 37.65
C TRP A 43 -12.18 -0.23 39.17
N GLY A 44 -13.37 0.10 39.67
CA GLY A 44 -13.60 0.37 41.09
C GLY A 44 -12.74 1.54 41.62
N ALA A 45 -12.88 1.89 42.90
CA ALA A 45 -12.18 3.04 43.47
C ALA A 45 -10.64 2.86 43.49
N LEU A 46 -10.16 1.66 43.85
CA LEU A 46 -8.72 1.36 43.90
C LEU A 46 -8.10 1.21 42.51
N GLY A 47 -8.76 0.53 41.58
CA GLY A 47 -8.24 0.40 40.21
C GLY A 47 -8.23 1.75 39.47
N ALA A 48 -9.25 2.59 39.69
CA ALA A 48 -9.30 3.93 39.12
C ALA A 48 -8.17 4.83 39.65
N ALA A 49 -7.85 4.75 40.95
CA ALA A 49 -6.82 5.56 41.58
C ALA A 49 -5.38 5.14 41.22
N PHE A 50 -5.13 3.84 41.00
CA PHE A 50 -3.76 3.33 40.88
C PHE A 50 -3.39 2.77 39.50
N MET A 51 -4.35 2.26 38.72
CA MET A 51 -4.04 1.52 37.48
C MET A 51 -4.62 2.16 36.21
N LYS A 52 -5.77 2.83 36.32
CA LYS A 52 -6.49 3.36 35.16
C LYS A 52 -5.65 4.33 34.32
N GLY A 53 -4.97 5.29 34.94
CA GLY A 53 -4.16 6.27 34.18
C GLY A 53 -3.03 5.62 33.37
N THR A 54 -2.36 4.61 33.94
CA THR A 54 -1.32 3.85 33.23
C THR A 54 -1.92 3.01 32.11
N TYR A 55 -3.09 2.40 32.35
CA TYR A 55 -3.83 1.65 31.32
C TYR A 55 -4.24 2.56 30.16
N ASP A 56 -4.90 3.68 30.44
CA ASP A 56 -5.41 4.62 29.43
C ASP A 56 -4.25 5.13 28.56
N GLY A 57 -3.13 5.53 29.18
CA GLY A 57 -1.95 5.98 28.46
C GLY A 57 -1.32 4.88 27.59
N THR A 58 -1.26 3.64 28.09
CA THR A 58 -0.72 2.50 27.31
C THR A 58 -1.64 2.12 26.16
N ALA A 59 -2.96 2.13 26.40
CA ALA A 59 -3.97 1.83 25.39
C ALA A 59 -4.00 2.90 24.29
N GLU A 60 -3.90 4.18 24.66
CA GLU A 60 -3.77 5.29 23.72
C GLU A 60 -2.49 5.16 22.89
N GLN A 61 -1.34 4.93 23.53
CA GLN A 61 -0.07 4.76 22.82
C GLN A 61 -0.10 3.56 21.86
N ALA A 62 -0.71 2.45 22.25
CA ALA A 62 -0.87 1.29 21.38
C ALA A 62 -1.74 1.60 20.16
N ARG A 63 -2.89 2.27 20.36
CA ARG A 63 -3.78 2.68 19.26
C ARG A 63 -3.07 3.60 18.28
N ASP A 64 -2.33 4.58 18.79
CA ASP A 64 -1.61 5.53 17.95
C ASP A 64 -0.46 4.88 17.17
N HIS A 65 0.24 3.92 17.79
CA HIS A 65 1.27 3.15 17.11
C HIS A 65 0.66 2.32 15.97
N ILE A 66 -0.47 1.65 16.20
CA ILE A 66 -1.18 0.86 15.18
C ILE A 66 -1.66 1.76 14.03
N ARG A 67 -2.22 2.95 14.33
CA ARG A 67 -2.61 3.92 13.29
C ARG A 67 -1.42 4.42 12.49
N THR A 68 -0.27 4.61 13.14
CA THR A 68 0.96 5.01 12.46
C THR A 68 1.43 3.92 11.49
N ILE A 69 1.38 2.66 11.92
CA ILE A 69 1.67 1.50 11.05
C ILE A 69 0.70 1.46 9.87
N SER A 70 -0.61 1.61 10.12
CA SER A 70 -1.63 1.64 9.06
C SER A 70 -1.33 2.71 8.00
N LYS A 71 -1.05 3.95 8.43
CA LYS A 71 -0.68 5.06 7.55
C LYS A 71 0.58 4.75 6.73
N ALA A 72 1.60 4.18 7.36
CA ALA A 72 2.84 3.80 6.68
C ALA A 72 2.59 2.72 5.62
N LEU A 73 1.81 1.69 5.93
CA LEU A 73 1.42 0.63 5.00
C LEU A 73 0.61 1.18 3.82
N HIS A 74 -0.32 2.10 4.07
CA HIS A 74 -1.10 2.75 3.02
C HIS A 74 -0.21 3.58 2.08
N SER A 75 0.73 4.35 2.65
CA SER A 75 1.68 5.15 1.88
C SER A 75 2.60 4.26 1.04
N GLN A 76 3.14 3.18 1.59
CA GLN A 76 4.02 2.26 0.89
C GLN A 76 3.28 1.51 -0.22
N GLY A 77 2.09 0.98 0.07
CA GLY A 77 1.24 0.33 -0.92
C GLY A 77 0.88 1.27 -2.07
N GLY A 78 0.53 2.52 -1.77
CA GLY A 78 0.26 3.55 -2.77
C GLY A 78 1.47 3.85 -3.66
N ALA A 79 2.66 3.99 -3.09
CA ALA A 79 3.88 4.24 -3.84
C ALA A 79 4.28 3.05 -4.74
N ILE A 80 4.10 1.82 -4.26
CA ILE A 80 4.35 0.60 -5.04
C ILE A 80 3.36 0.50 -6.20
N LYS A 81 2.07 0.75 -5.94
CA LYS A 81 1.05 0.76 -7.00
C LYS A 81 1.33 1.83 -8.05
N ALA A 82 1.62 3.06 -7.63
CA ALA A 82 1.96 4.14 -8.56
C ALA A 82 3.21 3.81 -9.40
N SER A 83 4.18 3.11 -8.83
CA SER A 83 5.33 2.62 -9.59
C SER A 83 4.92 1.56 -10.61
N ALA A 84 4.08 0.60 -10.22
CA ALA A 84 3.57 -0.43 -11.13
C ALA A 84 2.80 0.17 -12.30
N ASP A 85 1.90 1.11 -12.03
CA ASP A 85 1.10 1.81 -13.05
C ASP A 85 2.02 2.54 -14.06
N ARG A 86 3.05 3.26 -13.57
CA ARG A 86 4.03 3.92 -14.45
C ARG A 86 4.81 2.95 -15.33
N TYR A 87 5.18 1.79 -14.82
CA TYR A 87 5.88 0.79 -15.64
C TYR A 87 4.97 0.21 -16.72
N GLN A 88 3.68 -0.01 -16.43
CA GLN A 88 2.71 -0.45 -17.42
C GLN A 88 2.48 0.61 -18.52
N GLU A 89 2.40 1.89 -18.14
CA GLU A 89 2.30 3.00 -19.10
C GLU A 89 3.53 3.09 -20.02
N LEU A 90 4.73 2.94 -19.45
CA LEU A 90 5.97 2.95 -20.23
C LEU A 90 6.06 1.77 -21.20
N ASP A 91 5.65 0.57 -20.77
CA ASP A 91 5.65 -0.63 -21.62
C ASP A 91 4.68 -0.47 -22.79
N ALA A 92 3.46 0.01 -22.53
CA ALA A 92 2.47 0.31 -23.58
C ALA A 92 2.97 1.38 -24.57
N ALA A 93 3.62 2.44 -24.07
CA ALA A 93 4.19 3.49 -24.91
C ALA A 93 5.35 2.98 -25.78
N LEU A 94 6.21 2.12 -25.22
CA LEU A 94 7.30 1.49 -25.97
C LEU A 94 6.77 0.55 -27.06
N GLN A 95 5.74 -0.25 -26.76
CA GLN A 95 5.13 -1.15 -27.73
C GLN A 95 4.51 -0.37 -28.90
N GLN A 96 3.75 0.70 -28.61
CA GLN A 96 3.20 1.58 -29.65
C GLN A 96 4.31 2.24 -30.49
N ALA A 97 5.39 2.70 -29.86
CA ALA A 97 6.51 3.30 -30.58
C ALA A 97 7.20 2.29 -31.51
N LEU A 98 7.32 1.03 -31.09
CA LEU A 98 7.88 -0.06 -31.89
C LEU A 98 6.97 -0.42 -33.07
N GLU A 99 5.66 -0.52 -32.86
CA GLU A 99 4.68 -0.78 -33.92
C GLU A 99 4.74 0.33 -34.99
N GLN A 100 4.72 1.60 -34.58
CA GLN A 100 4.86 2.74 -35.51
C GLN A 100 6.21 2.75 -36.23
N ALA A 101 7.30 2.38 -35.55
CA ALA A 101 8.62 2.30 -36.17
C ALA A 101 8.66 1.18 -37.23
N PHE A 102 8.00 0.06 -36.95
CA PHE A 102 7.90 -1.06 -37.87
C PHE A 102 7.02 -0.72 -39.09
N GLU A 103 5.89 -0.05 -38.90
CA GLU A 103 5.04 0.45 -39.99
C GLU A 103 5.82 1.41 -40.89
N ARG A 104 6.51 2.42 -40.32
CA ARG A 104 7.35 3.34 -41.09
C ARG A 104 8.48 2.63 -41.84
N PHE A 105 9.02 1.57 -41.25
CA PHE A 105 10.06 0.77 -41.89
C PHE A 105 9.48 -0.03 -43.07
N GLN A 106 8.31 -0.64 -42.91
CA GLN A 106 7.61 -1.35 -43.99
C GLN A 106 7.22 -0.41 -45.14
N ASP A 107 6.71 0.78 -44.86
CA ASP A 107 6.37 1.79 -45.88
C ASP A 107 7.58 2.22 -46.71
N LYS A 108 8.75 2.36 -46.08
CA LYS A 108 9.99 2.66 -46.80
C LYS A 108 10.45 1.51 -47.70
N LEU A 109 10.16 0.26 -47.33
CA LEU A 109 10.50 -0.91 -48.14
C LEU A 109 9.50 -1.12 -49.28
N SER A 110 8.23 -0.80 -49.09
CA SER A 110 7.16 -0.98 -50.09
C SER A 110 7.08 0.19 -51.10
N GLY A 111 7.49 1.40 -50.71
CA GLY A 111 7.53 2.60 -51.56
C GLY A 111 8.78 2.74 -52.44
N GLY A 112 9.73 1.80 -52.37
CA GLY A 112 10.91 1.77 -53.23
C GLY A 112 10.65 1.11 -54.58
N LYS A 113 9.99 1.83 -55.50
CA LYS A 113 10.00 1.57 -56.95
C LYS A 113 10.32 2.85 -57.71
#